data_AF-E7NBH4-F1
#
_entry.id   AF-E7NBH4-F1
#
_cell.length_a   1.000
_cell.length_b   1.000
_cell.length_c   1.000
_cell.angle_alpha   90.00
_cell.angle_beta   90.00
_cell.angle_gamma   90.00
#
_symmetry.space_group_name_H-M   'P 1'
#
loop_
_entity.id
_entity.type
_entity.pdbx_description
1 polymer ?
#
loop_
_entity_poly.entity_id
_entity_poly.type
_entity_poly.pdbx_seq_one_letter_code
_entity_poly.pdbx_strand_id
1 'polypeptide(L)'
;MTERSERGGSHRDDRGGHGERRYRGGSGGGDRGDRGYRGGDRGDRGYRGGSGGGDRGHRGSDRGYRGRERGRSRRVYDDEPRDGLLADLIGHLHALDGRSYAAYKAIVGRYRAPAGWFLHIDRVQSDPYAPPTRIHVDVPTDLHGLELLDEADLLADVDRRLAVGDFLTRELHAGFRGTALSIASPGQEILQRSSIILRPDEKKEGAGWILEARARLALPAQGRSIQGHEASRIVGRDLVRELEEAMDLTGERGDRLVHHIATLEDHRALTATAARNGWVSFLADGSVLPRRSGVSDEPLDGGVPLEAPESMAATVELPHAGTVRGTVVEAGVNVIVGGGYHGKSTLLSAIERGVYPHVPGDGRELVATVPDAVKVRAADGRAVTGVDLTPFISHLPAGRDTASFTTRNASGSTSQAASIIEAVEAGSTVLLLDEDTSATNLLIRDSRMRELVAADREPITPLVDRITALFRRRGVSTVMVMGGSGDYLDVADRVLLMDAYHLRDVTEQA
;
A
#
# COMPACT_ATOMS: atom_id res chain seq x y z
N MET A 1 -10.61 -70.48 -31.96
CA MET A 1 -11.93 -69.99 -32.41
C MET A 1 -11.70 -68.54 -32.84
N THR A 2 -11.42 -68.37 -34.13
CA THR A 2 -12.20 -67.55 -35.11
C THR A 2 -11.85 -66.07 -35.00
N GLU A 3 -11.35 -65.32 -35.99
CA GLU A 3 -11.19 -65.45 -37.46
C GLU A 3 -10.20 -64.33 -37.89
N ARG A 4 -9.25 -64.57 -38.82
CA ARG A 4 -9.21 -64.06 -40.23
C ARG A 4 -9.45 -62.53 -40.37
N SER A 5 -8.73 -61.74 -41.17
CA SER A 5 -7.83 -62.02 -42.31
C SER A 5 -7.10 -60.74 -42.73
N GLU A 6 -5.90 -60.95 -43.26
CA GLU A 6 -5.01 -59.99 -43.91
C GLU A 6 -5.52 -59.43 -45.27
N ARG A 7 -4.72 -58.47 -45.78
CA ARG A 7 -4.50 -58.02 -47.17
C ARG A 7 -5.31 -56.78 -47.56
N GLY A 8 -4.72 -55.70 -48.03
CA GLY A 8 -3.44 -55.51 -48.73
C GLY A 8 -3.74 -54.90 -50.10
N GLY A 9 -3.04 -53.84 -50.49
CA GLY A 9 -3.26 -53.25 -51.82
C GLY A 9 -2.63 -51.87 -52.02
N SER A 10 -1.40 -51.91 -52.52
CA SER A 10 -0.55 -50.81 -52.98
C SER A 10 -0.92 -50.25 -54.36
N HIS A 11 -0.56 -48.99 -54.65
CA HIS A 11 0.18 -48.47 -55.83
C HIS A 11 -0.25 -47.03 -56.22
N ARG A 12 0.70 -46.08 -56.15
CA ARG A 12 1.45 -45.42 -57.26
C ARG A 12 0.75 -44.16 -57.81
N ASP A 13 1.37 -43.00 -57.57
CA ASP A 13 2.08 -42.15 -58.55
C ASP A 13 1.04 -41.23 -59.26
N ASP A 14 1.21 -39.93 -59.49
CA ASP A 14 2.41 -39.20 -59.86
C ASP A 14 2.07 -37.69 -59.98
N ARG A 15 3.12 -36.85 -59.95
CA ARG A 15 3.23 -35.48 -60.52
C ARG A 15 2.62 -34.25 -59.83
N GLY A 16 3.54 -33.37 -59.43
CA GLY A 16 3.42 -31.95 -59.80
C GLY A 16 4.20 -30.96 -58.93
N GLY A 17 5.40 -30.56 -59.38
CA GLY A 17 5.86 -29.18 -59.17
C GLY A 17 7.02 -28.94 -58.20
N HIS A 18 8.24 -29.05 -58.72
CA HIS A 18 9.47 -28.46 -58.19
C HIS A 18 9.38 -26.94 -57.97
N GLY A 19 10.20 -26.42 -57.05
CA GLY A 19 10.94 -25.19 -57.35
C GLY A 19 11.16 -24.21 -56.20
N GLU A 20 12.27 -24.38 -55.51
CA GLU A 20 12.94 -23.37 -54.69
C GLU A 20 13.10 -22.01 -55.40
N ARG A 21 13.06 -20.90 -54.65
CA ARG A 21 14.24 -20.03 -54.40
C ARG A 21 13.87 -18.70 -53.71
N ARG A 22 14.77 -18.36 -52.78
CA ARG A 22 15.00 -17.08 -52.09
C ARG A 22 14.92 -15.85 -53.01
N TYR A 23 14.50 -14.70 -52.48
CA TYR A 23 15.07 -13.32 -52.61
C TYR A 23 14.21 -12.39 -51.72
N ARG A 24 14.71 -11.63 -50.73
CA ARG A 24 15.59 -10.43 -50.72
C ARG A 24 14.80 -9.10 -50.80
N GLY A 25 15.04 -8.24 -49.80
CA GLY A 25 14.87 -6.77 -49.84
C GLY A 25 13.44 -6.28 -49.54
N GLY A 26 13.20 -5.15 -48.88
CA GLY A 26 14.06 -4.08 -48.41
C GLY A 26 13.19 -2.91 -47.90
N SER A 27 13.79 -2.12 -47.03
CA SER A 27 13.68 -0.68 -46.77
C SER A 27 12.48 0.15 -47.28
N GLY A 28 12.02 1.06 -46.41
CA GLY A 28 11.27 2.29 -46.74
C GLY A 28 10.00 2.40 -45.89
N GLY A 29 9.80 3.40 -45.03
CA GLY A 29 10.07 4.82 -45.23
C GLY A 29 8.74 5.52 -45.47
N GLY A 30 8.28 6.32 -44.51
CA GLY A 30 6.98 6.99 -44.53
C GLY A 30 6.97 8.21 -43.63
N ASP A 31 7.65 9.24 -44.09
CA ASP A 31 7.64 10.64 -43.64
C ASP A 31 6.25 11.28 -43.50
N ARG A 32 6.28 12.43 -42.80
CA ARG A 32 5.36 13.60 -42.78
C ARG A 32 4.61 13.75 -41.45
N GLY A 33 4.75 14.82 -40.68
CA GLY A 33 5.31 16.14 -40.96
C GLY A 33 4.36 17.21 -40.41
N ASP A 34 4.95 18.11 -39.61
CA ASP A 34 4.58 19.51 -39.35
C ASP A 34 3.13 19.99 -39.60
N ARG A 35 2.58 20.66 -38.57
CA ARG A 35 1.93 21.96 -38.76
C ARG A 35 1.99 22.80 -37.49
N GLY A 36 2.87 23.80 -37.53
CA GLY A 36 3.01 24.84 -36.53
C GLY A 36 1.82 25.80 -36.48
N TYR A 37 1.64 26.36 -35.29
CA TYR A 37 0.80 27.52 -35.01
C TYR A 37 1.68 28.77 -34.96
N ARG A 38 1.44 29.76 -35.83
CA ARG A 38 1.88 31.15 -35.64
C ARG A 38 1.08 32.16 -36.47
N GLY A 39 0.80 33.31 -35.83
CA GLY A 39 0.20 34.55 -36.37
C GLY A 39 -1.05 34.91 -35.57
N GLY A 40 -1.08 35.88 -34.64
CA GLY A 40 -0.84 37.33 -34.81
C GLY A 40 -2.21 37.99 -35.08
N ASP A 41 -2.77 38.97 -34.34
CA ASP A 41 -2.24 40.24 -33.88
C ASP A 41 -3.22 40.94 -32.88
N ARG A 42 -2.64 41.69 -31.93
CA ARG A 42 -2.96 43.05 -31.42
C ARG A 42 -4.34 43.47 -30.86
N GLY A 43 -4.25 44.23 -29.75
CA GLY A 43 -5.17 45.30 -29.34
C GLY A 43 -5.48 45.25 -27.84
N ASP A 44 -4.66 45.80 -26.94
CA ASP A 44 -4.54 47.21 -26.51
C ASP A 44 -5.69 47.69 -25.57
N ARG A 45 -5.30 48.17 -24.37
CA ARG A 45 -6.04 48.96 -23.34
C ARG A 45 -7.17 48.25 -22.58
N GLY A 46 -7.39 48.42 -21.28
CA GLY A 46 -6.89 49.38 -20.31
C GLY A 46 -8.01 49.69 -19.28
N TYR A 47 -7.67 49.65 -17.99
CA TYR A 47 -8.27 50.39 -16.87
C TYR A 47 -9.74 50.19 -16.39
N ARG A 48 -9.81 49.94 -15.06
CA ARG A 48 -10.66 50.56 -14.00
C ARG A 48 -12.20 50.59 -14.16
N GLY A 49 -12.86 49.99 -13.15
CA GLY A 49 -13.48 50.75 -12.04
C GLY A 49 -14.97 51.16 -12.14
N GLY A 50 -15.64 51.14 -10.97
CA GLY A 50 -16.95 51.77 -10.67
C GLY A 50 -18.15 50.83 -10.86
N SER A 51 -18.96 50.46 -9.86
CA SER A 51 -19.79 51.23 -8.89
C SER A 51 -20.78 52.23 -9.53
N GLY A 52 -22.07 52.03 -9.21
CA GLY A 52 -23.22 52.87 -9.59
C GLY A 52 -24.26 52.01 -10.35
N GLY A 53 -25.47 51.75 -9.86
CA GLY A 53 -26.42 52.67 -9.26
C GLY A 53 -27.38 53.13 -10.36
N GLY A 54 -28.63 52.65 -10.36
CA GLY A 54 -29.58 52.97 -11.43
C GLY A 54 -30.97 52.38 -11.22
N ASP A 55 -31.72 53.01 -10.32
CA ASP A 55 -33.18 52.99 -10.27
C ASP A 55 -33.83 53.26 -11.64
N ARG A 56 -34.88 52.51 -11.96
CA ARG A 56 -36.00 52.96 -12.82
C ARG A 56 -37.22 52.06 -12.59
N GLY A 57 -38.17 52.59 -11.82
CA GLY A 57 -39.49 51.99 -11.65
C GLY A 57 -40.42 52.24 -12.84
N HIS A 58 -41.36 51.32 -13.05
CA HIS A 58 -42.68 51.64 -13.57
C HIS A 58 -43.74 50.60 -13.17
N ARG A 59 -44.72 51.11 -12.41
CA ARG A 59 -46.18 50.86 -12.48
C ARG A 59 -46.70 49.42 -12.39
N GLY A 60 -47.16 49.08 -11.18
CA GLY A 60 -48.60 48.96 -10.88
C GLY A 60 -49.40 47.87 -11.59
N SER A 61 -49.76 46.83 -10.84
CA SER A 61 -51.15 46.38 -10.78
C SER A 61 -51.43 45.61 -9.49
N ASP A 62 -52.36 46.16 -8.73
CA ASP A 62 -52.99 45.54 -7.56
C ASP A 62 -53.67 44.23 -7.92
N ARG A 63 -53.26 43.13 -7.28
CA ARG A 63 -54.16 42.00 -6.98
C ARG A 63 -53.81 41.44 -5.61
N GLY A 64 -54.67 41.78 -4.66
CA GLY A 64 -54.61 41.26 -3.29
C GLY A 64 -54.69 39.74 -3.25
N TYR A 65 -53.75 39.14 -2.53
CA TYR A 65 -53.89 37.81 -1.98
C TYR A 65 -53.71 37.89 -0.46
N ARG A 66 -54.80 37.53 0.23
CA ARG A 66 -54.89 37.42 1.68
C ARG A 66 -53.78 36.52 2.21
N GLY A 67 -53.09 37.01 3.24
CA GLY A 67 -52.07 36.28 3.97
C GLY A 67 -52.56 34.94 4.51
N ARG A 68 -51.72 33.93 4.32
CA ARG A 68 -51.57 32.80 5.24
C ARG A 68 -50.08 32.66 5.51
N GLU A 69 -49.59 33.39 6.50
CA GLU A 69 -48.36 33.04 7.21
C GLU A 69 -48.56 31.64 7.81
N ARG A 70 -48.11 30.61 7.09
CA ARG A 70 -47.69 29.37 7.73
C ARG A 70 -46.19 29.48 7.93
N GLY A 71 -45.80 30.06 9.06
CA GLY A 71 -44.48 29.87 9.61
C GLY A 71 -44.23 28.37 9.69
N ARG A 72 -43.43 27.83 8.76
CA ARG A 72 -42.80 26.53 8.95
C ARG A 72 -41.83 26.74 10.09
N SER A 73 -42.28 26.45 11.31
CA SER A 73 -41.37 26.16 12.42
C SER A 73 -40.32 25.21 11.86
N ARG A 74 -39.08 25.70 11.78
CA ARG A 74 -37.91 24.89 11.49
C ARG A 74 -37.88 23.91 12.65
N ARG A 75 -38.46 22.71 12.47
CA ARG A 75 -38.48 21.67 13.50
C ARG A 75 -37.02 21.45 13.88
N VAL A 76 -36.66 21.94 15.06
CA VAL A 76 -35.39 21.67 15.69
C VAL A 76 -35.46 20.18 16.00
N TYR A 77 -34.70 19.39 15.25
CA TYR A 77 -34.47 18.02 15.66
C TYR A 77 -33.64 18.14 16.94
N ASP A 78 -34.06 17.42 17.97
CA ASP A 78 -33.26 17.26 19.17
C ASP A 78 -31.99 16.52 18.72
N ASP A 79 -30.92 17.31 18.54
CA ASP A 79 -29.62 16.88 18.05
C ASP A 79 -28.75 16.36 19.21
N GLU A 80 -29.29 16.23 20.43
CA GLU A 80 -28.57 15.64 21.56
C GLU A 80 -28.30 14.14 21.31
N PRO A 81 -27.06 13.66 21.55
CA PRO A 81 -26.72 12.25 21.42
C PRO A 81 -27.65 11.41 22.30
N ARG A 82 -28.38 10.49 21.68
CA ARG A 82 -29.25 9.56 22.43
C ARG A 82 -28.41 8.53 23.17
N ASP A 83 -28.84 8.11 24.36
CA ASP A 83 -28.38 6.87 24.99
C ASP A 83 -29.59 5.95 25.13
N GLY A 84 -29.51 4.71 24.64
CA GLY A 84 -30.65 3.81 24.58
C GLY A 84 -30.30 2.38 24.18
N LEU A 85 -31.33 1.56 23.94
CA LEU A 85 -31.14 0.20 23.44
C LEU A 85 -31.05 0.18 21.91
N LEU A 86 -30.36 -0.81 21.35
CA LEU A 86 -30.32 -1.04 19.90
C LEU A 86 -31.73 -1.23 19.32
N ALA A 87 -32.64 -1.85 20.08
CA ALA A 87 -34.04 -2.00 19.72
C ALA A 87 -34.76 -0.64 19.56
N ASP A 88 -34.42 0.36 20.38
CA ASP A 88 -34.99 1.71 20.29
C ASP A 88 -34.52 2.41 19.01
N LEU A 89 -33.25 2.23 18.62
CA LEU A 89 -32.73 2.71 17.34
C LEU A 89 -33.46 2.07 16.17
N ILE A 90 -33.67 0.75 16.19
CA ILE A 90 -34.40 0.02 15.15
C ILE A 90 -35.83 0.57 15.02
N GLY A 91 -36.53 0.75 16.14
CA GLY A 91 -37.86 1.37 16.15
C GLY A 91 -37.86 2.81 15.62
N HIS A 92 -36.83 3.59 15.96
CA HIS A 92 -36.68 4.95 15.46
C HIS A 92 -36.43 4.99 13.95
N LEU A 93 -35.60 4.09 13.41
CA LEU A 93 -35.35 3.98 11.97
C LEU A 93 -36.63 3.67 11.19
N HIS A 94 -37.47 2.76 11.69
CA HIS A 94 -38.81 2.53 11.13
C HIS A 94 -39.67 3.80 11.14
N ALA A 95 -39.67 4.56 12.24
CA ALA A 95 -40.45 5.80 12.34
C ALA A 95 -39.95 6.94 11.43
N LEU A 96 -38.70 6.85 10.96
CA LEU A 96 -38.09 7.78 10.01
C LEU A 96 -38.38 7.43 8.54
N ASP A 97 -38.96 6.27 8.25
CA ASP A 97 -39.25 5.83 6.87
C ASP A 97 -40.05 6.88 6.08
N GLY A 98 -39.63 7.12 4.83
CA GLY A 98 -40.24 8.11 3.94
C GLY A 98 -39.98 9.58 4.29
N ARG A 99 -39.36 9.90 5.45
CA ARG A 99 -39.03 11.28 5.82
C ARG A 99 -37.86 11.82 5.00
N SER A 100 -37.64 13.13 5.06
CA SER A 100 -36.48 13.75 4.41
C SER A 100 -35.17 13.22 5.00
N TYR A 101 -34.18 12.98 4.16
CA TYR A 101 -32.87 12.45 4.54
C TYR A 101 -32.20 13.13 5.73
N ALA A 102 -32.36 14.45 5.86
CA ALA A 102 -31.80 15.22 6.97
C ALA A 102 -32.29 14.75 8.36
N ALA A 103 -33.41 14.04 8.43
CA ALA A 103 -33.95 13.51 9.67
C ALA A 103 -33.11 12.36 10.25
N TYR A 104 -32.22 11.73 9.47
CA TYR A 104 -31.27 10.75 10.02
C TYR A 104 -30.36 11.36 11.09
N LYS A 105 -30.14 12.68 11.12
CA LYS A 105 -29.33 13.32 12.18
C LYS A 105 -29.79 12.97 13.60
N ALA A 106 -31.09 12.72 13.78
CA ALA A 106 -31.67 12.36 15.07
C ALA A 106 -31.29 10.95 15.58
N ILE A 107 -30.56 10.15 14.78
CA ILE A 107 -30.07 8.83 15.20
C ILE A 107 -28.67 8.88 15.82
N VAL A 108 -28.00 10.04 15.81
CA VAL A 108 -26.71 10.21 16.50
C VAL A 108 -26.87 9.85 17.98
N GLY A 109 -25.98 9.01 18.49
CA GLY A 109 -26.12 8.48 19.83
C GLY A 109 -25.35 7.17 20.06
N ARG A 110 -25.56 6.61 21.24
CA ARG A 110 -25.00 5.39 21.78
C ARG A 110 -26.13 4.40 22.05
N TYR A 111 -25.98 3.18 21.56
CA TYR A 111 -27.02 2.16 21.59
C TYR A 111 -26.46 0.83 22.08
N ARG A 112 -26.99 0.33 23.19
CA ARG A 112 -26.59 -0.96 23.77
C ARG A 112 -27.28 -2.12 23.05
N ALA A 113 -26.51 -3.06 22.53
CA ALA A 113 -27.02 -4.30 21.98
C ALA A 113 -27.37 -5.31 23.08
N PRO A 114 -28.29 -6.27 22.82
CA PRO A 114 -28.62 -7.33 23.78
C PRO A 114 -27.40 -8.16 24.22
N ALA A 115 -26.46 -8.41 23.30
CA ALA A 115 -25.22 -9.14 23.56
C ALA A 115 -24.19 -8.36 24.42
N GLY A 116 -24.44 -7.07 24.72
CA GLY A 116 -23.62 -6.29 25.66
C GLY A 116 -22.66 -5.29 25.03
N TRP A 117 -22.42 -5.35 23.72
CA TRP A 117 -21.64 -4.34 22.98
C TRP A 117 -22.45 -3.06 22.72
N PHE A 118 -21.77 -1.96 22.37
CA PHE A 118 -22.38 -0.64 22.14
C PHE A 118 -22.10 -0.14 20.73
N LEU A 119 -23.15 0.20 19.97
CA LEU A 119 -23.03 0.95 18.72
C LEU A 119 -23.07 2.45 19.01
N HIS A 120 -22.11 3.15 18.45
CA HIS A 120 -22.04 4.60 18.44
C HIS A 120 -22.22 5.11 17.01
N ILE A 121 -23.19 6.01 16.81
CA ILE A 121 -23.36 6.73 15.56
C ILE A 121 -22.74 8.12 15.72
N ASP A 122 -21.49 8.26 15.28
CA ASP A 122 -20.67 9.46 15.51
C ASP A 122 -21.10 10.63 14.64
N ARG A 123 -21.31 10.34 13.35
CA ARG A 123 -21.63 11.37 12.36
C ARG A 123 -22.40 10.77 11.21
N VAL A 124 -23.63 11.23 11.07
CA VAL A 124 -24.52 10.94 9.95
C VAL A 124 -24.09 11.69 8.69
N GLN A 125 -24.07 10.99 7.56
CA GLN A 125 -23.79 11.59 6.25
C GLN A 125 -24.85 12.65 5.87
N SER A 126 -24.47 13.73 5.20
CA SER A 126 -25.37 14.88 4.93
C SER A 126 -26.46 14.58 3.89
N ASP A 127 -26.17 13.67 2.98
CA ASP A 127 -27.01 13.22 1.88
C ASP A 127 -26.57 11.81 1.44
N PRO A 128 -27.33 11.12 0.58
CA PRO A 128 -27.02 9.75 0.16
C PRO A 128 -25.70 9.58 -0.60
N TYR A 129 -25.16 10.64 -1.21
CA TYR A 129 -23.94 10.60 -2.01
C TYR A 129 -22.71 11.13 -1.27
N ALA A 130 -22.90 11.70 -0.08
CA ALA A 130 -21.83 12.12 0.80
C ALA A 130 -21.04 10.92 1.34
N PRO A 131 -19.80 11.13 1.84
CA PRO A 131 -19.07 10.11 2.56
C PRO A 131 -19.95 9.43 3.63
N PRO A 132 -19.98 8.08 3.70
CA PRO A 132 -20.91 7.35 4.55
C PRO A 132 -20.85 7.73 6.03
N THR A 133 -21.93 7.41 6.74
CA THR A 133 -22.08 7.64 8.17
C THR A 133 -20.95 6.95 8.93
N ARG A 134 -20.29 7.68 9.83
CA ARG A 134 -19.24 7.14 10.70
C ARG A 134 -19.87 6.51 11.93
N ILE A 135 -19.47 5.27 12.21
CA ILE A 135 -19.89 4.53 13.39
C ILE A 135 -18.65 3.93 14.07
N HIS A 136 -18.74 3.69 15.35
CA HIS A 136 -17.86 2.74 16.02
C HIS A 136 -18.65 1.82 16.93
N VAL A 137 -18.07 0.67 17.23
CA VAL A 137 -18.67 -0.35 18.08
C VAL A 137 -17.69 -0.69 19.19
N ASP A 138 -18.12 -0.53 20.43
CA ASP A 138 -17.36 -0.92 21.60
C ASP A 138 -17.80 -2.32 22.05
N VAL A 139 -16.87 -3.27 22.02
CA VAL A 139 -17.06 -4.68 22.37
C VAL A 139 -16.19 -4.99 23.58
N PRO A 140 -16.76 -5.17 24.78
CA PRO A 140 -16.02 -5.70 25.93
C PRO A 140 -15.45 -7.09 25.62
N THR A 141 -14.21 -7.36 26.01
CA THR A 141 -13.54 -8.65 25.69
C THR A 141 -14.01 -9.82 26.55
N ASP A 142 -14.80 -9.57 27.61
CA ASP A 142 -15.43 -10.62 28.44
C ASP A 142 -16.76 -11.12 27.87
N LEU A 143 -17.13 -10.70 26.66
CA LEU A 143 -18.28 -11.24 25.97
C LEU A 143 -18.01 -12.65 25.44
N HIS A 144 -19.08 -13.42 25.31
CA HIS A 144 -19.02 -14.77 24.76
C HIS A 144 -18.45 -14.78 23.33
N GLY A 145 -17.58 -15.75 23.04
CA GLY A 145 -16.85 -15.88 21.79
C GLY A 145 -15.43 -15.30 21.83
N LEU A 146 -15.12 -14.46 22.83
CA LEU A 146 -13.82 -13.79 22.97
C LEU A 146 -12.94 -14.39 24.08
N GLU A 147 -13.36 -15.48 24.72
CA GLU A 147 -12.66 -16.11 25.84
C GLU A 147 -11.20 -16.47 25.49
N LEU A 148 -10.94 -16.84 24.23
CA LEU A 148 -9.60 -17.13 23.72
C LEU A 148 -8.60 -15.99 23.91
N LEU A 149 -9.05 -14.73 23.88
CA LEU A 149 -8.18 -13.57 24.05
C LEU A 149 -7.47 -13.57 25.41
N ASP A 150 -8.20 -13.98 26.46
CA ASP A 150 -7.68 -14.08 27.81
C ASP A 150 -7.02 -15.45 28.06
N GLU A 151 -7.64 -16.55 27.61
CA GLU A 151 -7.14 -17.92 27.83
C GLU A 151 -5.75 -18.16 27.22
N ALA A 152 -5.47 -17.58 26.05
CA ALA A 152 -4.19 -17.68 25.37
C ALA A 152 -3.30 -16.43 25.54
N ASP A 153 -3.69 -15.48 26.40
CA ASP A 153 -2.96 -14.25 26.69
C ASP A 153 -2.64 -13.44 25.41
N LEU A 154 -3.61 -13.34 24.50
CA LEU A 154 -3.46 -12.73 23.18
C LEU A 154 -3.44 -11.20 23.22
N LEU A 155 -3.61 -10.60 24.40
CA LEU A 155 -3.60 -9.14 24.61
C LEU A 155 -2.43 -8.66 25.48
N ALA A 156 -1.52 -9.56 25.86
CA ALA A 156 -0.41 -9.30 26.79
C ALA A 156 0.45 -8.11 26.38
N ASP A 157 0.88 -8.08 25.12
CA ASP A 157 1.80 -7.08 24.59
C ASP A 157 1.24 -6.35 23.36
N VAL A 158 2.02 -5.38 22.87
CA VAL A 158 1.59 -4.50 21.78
C VAL A 158 1.51 -5.22 20.43
N ASP A 159 2.35 -6.21 20.18
CA ASP A 159 2.43 -6.93 18.92
C ASP A 159 1.28 -7.94 18.80
N ARG A 160 0.93 -8.63 19.89
CA ARG A 160 -0.27 -9.48 19.92
C ARG A 160 -1.56 -8.67 19.75
N ARG A 161 -1.68 -7.54 20.44
CA ARG A 161 -2.81 -6.61 20.26
C ARG A 161 -2.91 -6.08 18.83
N LEU A 162 -1.76 -5.79 18.20
CA LEU A 162 -1.69 -5.40 16.80
C LEU A 162 -2.23 -6.52 15.88
N ALA A 163 -1.76 -7.75 16.06
CA ALA A 163 -2.19 -8.90 15.26
C ALA A 163 -3.68 -9.21 15.45
N VAL A 164 -4.21 -9.15 16.68
CA VAL A 164 -5.66 -9.30 16.96
C VAL A 164 -6.46 -8.22 16.22
N GLY A 165 -6.02 -6.96 16.29
CA GLY A 165 -6.70 -5.85 15.62
C GLY A 165 -6.69 -5.95 14.09
N ASP A 166 -5.57 -6.40 13.51
CA ASP A 166 -5.45 -6.66 12.07
C ASP A 166 -6.35 -7.82 11.64
N PHE A 167 -6.32 -8.94 12.36
CA PHE A 167 -7.14 -10.11 12.10
C PHE A 167 -8.64 -9.76 12.10
N LEU A 168 -9.13 -9.09 13.15
CA LEU A 168 -10.53 -8.70 13.26
C LEU A 168 -10.94 -7.65 12.22
N THR A 169 -10.01 -6.78 11.80
CA THR A 169 -10.24 -5.88 10.66
C THR A 169 -10.51 -6.69 9.38
N ARG A 170 -9.76 -7.77 9.14
CA ARG A 170 -9.93 -8.64 7.97
C ARG A 170 -11.24 -9.41 8.01
N GLU A 171 -11.60 -9.98 9.15
CA GLU A 171 -12.85 -10.71 9.33
C GLU A 171 -14.06 -9.79 9.07
N LEU A 172 -14.09 -8.60 9.69
CA LEU A 172 -15.14 -7.61 9.44
C LEU A 172 -15.14 -7.09 8.00
N HIS A 173 -13.96 -6.87 7.41
CA HIS A 173 -13.87 -6.45 6.01
C HIS A 173 -14.47 -7.50 5.07
N ALA A 174 -14.20 -8.79 5.30
CA ALA A 174 -14.77 -9.88 4.52
C ALA A 174 -16.28 -9.98 4.74
N GLY A 175 -16.74 -9.97 5.98
CA GLY A 175 -18.15 -10.06 6.34
C GLY A 175 -19.01 -8.90 5.82
N PHE A 176 -18.46 -7.68 5.79
CA PHE A 176 -19.16 -6.51 5.26
C PHE A 176 -19.31 -6.52 3.73
N ARG A 177 -18.64 -7.42 2.99
CA ARG A 177 -18.78 -7.47 1.52
C ARG A 177 -20.23 -7.77 1.12
N GLY A 178 -20.76 -6.96 0.21
CA GLY A 178 -22.15 -7.08 -0.25
C GLY A 178 -23.19 -6.47 0.70
N THR A 179 -22.77 -5.84 1.79
CA THR A 179 -23.64 -5.08 2.70
C THR A 179 -23.50 -3.56 2.46
N ALA A 180 -24.27 -2.76 3.21
CA ALA A 180 -24.10 -1.31 3.25
C ALA A 180 -23.07 -0.85 4.32
N LEU A 181 -22.35 -1.79 4.92
CA LEU A 181 -21.29 -1.55 5.90
C LEU A 181 -19.93 -1.56 5.21
N SER A 182 -18.96 -0.86 5.78
CA SER A 182 -17.57 -0.94 5.35
C SER A 182 -16.62 -0.58 6.48
N ILE A 183 -15.44 -1.21 6.46
CA ILE A 183 -14.31 -0.92 7.35
C ILE A 183 -13.07 -0.65 6.48
N ALA A 184 -11.96 -0.25 7.08
CA ALA A 184 -10.69 -0.10 6.37
C ALA A 184 -10.35 -1.39 5.61
N SER A 185 -9.97 -1.27 4.33
CA SER A 185 -9.55 -2.41 3.53
C SER A 185 -8.12 -2.80 3.92
N PRO A 186 -7.88 -4.02 4.42
CA PRO A 186 -6.53 -4.48 4.70
C PRO A 186 -5.81 -4.85 3.40
N GLY A 187 -4.49 -4.65 3.39
CA GLY A 187 -3.57 -5.18 2.37
C GLY A 187 -2.95 -6.50 2.84
N GLN A 188 -1.83 -6.92 2.27
CA GLN A 188 -1.14 -8.13 2.71
C GLN A 188 -0.35 -7.93 4.01
N GLU A 189 -0.02 -6.69 4.35
CA GLU A 189 0.76 -6.34 5.54
C GLU A 189 -0.12 -6.29 6.80
N ILE A 190 0.45 -6.76 7.92
CA ILE A 190 -0.11 -6.62 9.27
C ILE A 190 0.34 -5.27 9.82
N LEU A 191 -0.57 -4.29 9.86
CA LEU A 191 -0.26 -2.90 10.22
C LEU A 191 -1.15 -2.40 11.34
N GLN A 192 -0.60 -1.51 12.16
CA GLN A 192 -1.39 -0.79 13.15
C GLN A 192 -2.36 0.14 12.42
N ARG A 193 -3.65 -0.07 12.65
CA ARG A 193 -4.73 0.70 12.02
C ARG A 193 -5.65 1.28 13.07
N SER A 194 -6.40 2.31 12.68
CA SER A 194 -7.46 2.88 13.50
C SER A 194 -8.81 2.17 13.30
N SER A 195 -8.86 1.03 12.59
CA SER A 195 -10.09 0.28 12.30
C SER A 195 -10.52 -0.57 13.48
N ILE A 196 -9.56 -1.19 14.18
CA ILE A 196 -9.77 -1.94 15.41
C ILE A 196 -8.74 -1.44 16.41
N ILE A 197 -9.20 -0.96 17.56
CA ILE A 197 -8.35 -0.45 18.63
C ILE A 197 -8.69 -1.18 19.91
N LEU A 198 -7.67 -1.75 20.55
CA LEU A 198 -7.78 -2.33 21.88
C LEU A 198 -7.37 -1.28 22.91
N ARG A 199 -8.28 -0.96 23.83
CA ARG A 199 -8.03 -0.02 24.93
C ARG A 199 -8.41 -0.64 26.28
N PRO A 200 -7.72 -0.31 27.38
CA PRO A 200 -8.10 -0.79 28.70
C PRO A 200 -9.53 -0.37 29.07
N ASP A 201 -10.27 -1.26 29.74
CA ASP A 201 -11.57 -0.94 30.33
C ASP A 201 -11.37 -0.26 31.69
N GLU A 202 -11.34 1.07 31.68
CA GLU A 202 -11.13 1.90 32.88
C GLU A 202 -12.21 1.70 33.96
N LYS A 203 -13.35 1.06 33.63
CA LYS A 203 -14.46 0.85 34.57
C LYS A 203 -14.37 -0.45 35.36
N LYS A 204 -13.45 -1.35 34.99
CA LYS A 204 -13.26 -2.63 35.69
C LYS A 204 -12.03 -2.59 36.57
N GLU A 205 -12.15 -3.11 37.78
CA GLU A 205 -11.00 -3.43 38.62
C GLU A 205 -10.31 -4.68 38.03
N GLY A 206 -9.28 -4.49 37.18
CA GLY A 206 -8.51 -5.58 36.57
C GLY A 206 -8.04 -5.29 35.14
N ALA A 207 -7.48 -6.31 34.46
CA ALA A 207 -7.04 -6.24 33.06
C ALA A 207 -8.21 -6.45 32.09
N GLY A 208 -9.25 -5.61 32.16
CA GLY A 208 -10.33 -5.61 31.17
C GLY A 208 -9.90 -4.86 29.91
N TRP A 209 -10.35 -5.31 28.74
CA TRP A 209 -10.14 -4.60 27.47
C TRP A 209 -11.48 -4.30 26.79
N ILE A 210 -11.51 -3.20 26.04
CA ILE A 210 -12.58 -2.84 25.12
C ILE A 210 -11.97 -2.83 23.72
N LEU A 211 -12.58 -3.59 22.82
CA LEU A 211 -12.31 -3.53 21.41
C LEU A 211 -13.23 -2.49 20.76
N GLU A 212 -12.63 -1.46 20.18
CA GLU A 212 -13.32 -0.41 19.43
C GLU A 212 -13.19 -0.69 17.93
N ALA A 213 -14.27 -1.12 17.29
CA ALA A 213 -14.36 -1.33 15.85
C ALA A 213 -14.93 -0.10 15.14
N ARG A 214 -14.12 0.61 14.37
CA ARG A 214 -14.52 1.79 13.61
C ARG A 214 -14.91 1.41 12.19
N ALA A 215 -16.18 1.66 11.86
CA ALA A 215 -16.75 1.31 10.56
C ALA A 215 -17.54 2.48 9.96
N ARG A 216 -18.12 2.21 8.81
CA ARG A 216 -18.96 3.12 8.04
C ARG A 216 -20.25 2.43 7.67
N LEU A 217 -21.34 3.18 7.72
CA LEU A 217 -22.70 2.75 7.36
C LEU A 217 -23.21 3.65 6.24
N ALA A 218 -23.45 3.08 5.06
CA ALA A 218 -24.13 3.79 3.98
C ALA A 218 -25.65 3.77 4.24
N LEU A 219 -26.18 4.89 4.74
CA LEU A 219 -27.61 4.97 5.06
C LEU A 219 -28.46 5.00 3.79
N PRO A 220 -29.45 4.09 3.65
CA PRO A 220 -30.20 3.93 2.42
C PRO A 220 -31.25 5.03 2.22
N ALA A 221 -31.52 5.36 0.96
CA ALA A 221 -32.50 6.35 0.56
C ALA A 221 -33.03 6.13 -0.85
N GLN A 222 -34.30 6.49 -1.07
CA GLN A 222 -34.89 6.62 -2.40
C GLN A 222 -34.88 8.11 -2.78
N GLY A 223 -33.91 8.54 -3.58
CA GLY A 223 -33.69 9.96 -3.86
C GLY A 223 -33.27 10.70 -2.60
N ARG A 224 -34.15 11.53 -2.01
CA ARG A 224 -33.90 12.22 -0.73
C ARG A 224 -34.81 11.76 0.40
N SER A 225 -35.53 10.66 0.21
CA SER A 225 -36.41 10.07 1.20
C SER A 225 -35.72 8.89 1.87
N ILE A 226 -35.79 8.84 3.20
CA ILE A 226 -35.22 7.79 4.03
C ILE A 226 -35.88 6.45 3.71
N GLN A 227 -35.07 5.40 3.53
CA GLN A 227 -35.52 4.00 3.51
C GLN A 227 -35.30 3.40 4.90
N GLY A 228 -36.18 3.74 5.83
CA GLY A 228 -36.06 3.42 7.25
C GLY A 228 -36.10 1.93 7.53
N HIS A 229 -36.91 1.18 6.77
CA HIS A 229 -36.95 -0.28 6.85
C HIS A 229 -35.62 -0.93 6.43
N GLU A 230 -35.01 -0.51 5.32
CA GLU A 230 -33.69 -1.02 4.92
C GLU A 230 -32.60 -0.60 5.91
N ALA A 231 -32.64 0.64 6.42
CA ALA A 231 -31.69 1.10 7.42
C ALA A 231 -31.77 0.26 8.71
N SER A 232 -32.98 -0.07 9.14
CA SER A 232 -33.21 -0.94 10.29
C SER A 232 -32.72 -2.37 10.06
N ARG A 233 -32.84 -2.88 8.81
CA ARG A 233 -32.32 -4.20 8.43
C ARG A 233 -30.79 -4.21 8.47
N ILE A 234 -30.14 -3.17 7.95
CA ILE A 234 -28.68 -3.07 7.98
C ILE A 234 -28.18 -3.04 9.42
N VAL A 235 -28.78 -2.20 10.29
CA VAL A 235 -28.34 -2.07 11.68
C VAL A 235 -28.73 -3.28 12.54
N GLY A 236 -29.96 -3.76 12.43
CA GLY A 236 -30.51 -4.79 13.31
C GLY A 236 -30.24 -6.23 12.86
N ARG A 237 -29.80 -6.43 11.62
CA ARG A 237 -29.48 -7.77 11.07
C ARG A 237 -28.05 -7.84 10.57
N ASP A 238 -27.71 -7.02 9.56
CA ASP A 238 -26.41 -7.16 8.88
C ASP A 238 -25.26 -6.82 9.85
N LEU A 239 -25.31 -5.67 10.52
CA LEU A 239 -24.27 -5.27 11.49
C LEU A 239 -24.16 -6.25 12.66
N VAL A 240 -25.28 -6.68 13.23
CA VAL A 240 -25.31 -7.61 14.36
C VAL A 240 -24.68 -8.94 13.96
N ARG A 241 -25.12 -9.52 12.83
CA ARG A 241 -24.60 -10.80 12.34
C ARG A 241 -23.10 -10.74 12.10
N GLU A 242 -22.64 -9.75 11.35
CA GLU A 242 -21.22 -9.66 10.96
C GLU A 242 -20.31 -9.36 12.18
N LEU A 243 -20.80 -8.60 13.18
CA LEU A 243 -20.07 -8.41 14.43
C LEU A 243 -19.99 -9.70 15.23
N GLU A 244 -21.11 -10.38 15.45
CA GLU A 244 -21.15 -11.63 16.22
C GLU A 244 -20.30 -12.71 15.56
N GLU A 245 -20.39 -12.86 14.23
CA GLU A 245 -19.57 -13.81 13.47
C GLU A 245 -18.08 -13.45 13.56
N ALA A 246 -17.70 -12.17 13.43
CA ALA A 246 -16.30 -11.76 13.54
C ALA A 246 -15.70 -11.96 14.94
N MET A 247 -16.51 -11.78 15.98
CA MET A 247 -16.09 -11.86 17.38
C MET A 247 -16.21 -13.27 17.99
N ASP A 248 -16.77 -14.23 17.26
CA ASP A 248 -16.76 -15.65 17.64
C ASP A 248 -15.40 -16.28 17.29
N LEU A 249 -14.45 -16.17 18.21
CA LEU A 249 -13.09 -16.71 18.08
C LEU A 249 -13.00 -18.19 18.49
N THR A 250 -14.10 -18.93 18.47
CA THR A 250 -14.09 -20.36 18.74
C THR A 250 -13.72 -21.17 17.49
N GLY A 251 -13.28 -22.42 17.70
CA GLY A 251 -12.95 -23.37 16.63
C GLY A 251 -11.91 -22.84 15.62
N GLU A 252 -12.18 -23.05 14.33
CA GLU A 252 -11.25 -22.73 13.24
C GLU A 252 -10.85 -21.24 13.20
N ARG A 253 -11.75 -20.33 13.60
CA ARG A 253 -11.43 -18.89 13.63
C ARG A 253 -10.39 -18.59 14.69
N GLY A 254 -10.51 -19.22 15.86
CA GLY A 254 -9.51 -19.16 16.93
C GLY A 254 -8.15 -19.68 16.48
N ASP A 255 -8.12 -20.84 15.81
CA ASP A 255 -6.88 -21.43 15.27
C ASP A 255 -6.22 -20.49 14.26
N ARG A 256 -7.01 -19.88 13.36
CA ARG A 256 -6.53 -18.88 12.39
C ARG A 256 -5.98 -17.63 13.08
N LEU A 257 -6.61 -17.16 14.16
CA LEU A 257 -6.12 -16.02 14.93
C LEU A 257 -4.76 -16.33 15.57
N VAL A 258 -4.64 -17.50 16.22
CA VAL A 258 -3.38 -17.93 16.86
C VAL A 258 -2.27 -18.03 15.82
N HIS A 259 -2.55 -18.63 14.65
CA HIS A 259 -1.58 -18.69 13.56
C HIS A 259 -1.18 -17.30 13.04
N HIS A 260 -2.14 -16.38 12.92
CA HIS A 260 -1.88 -15.01 12.50
C HIS A 260 -0.97 -14.25 13.48
N ILE A 261 -1.16 -14.45 14.79
CA ILE A 261 -0.30 -13.87 15.84
C ILE A 261 1.10 -14.50 15.77
N ALA A 262 1.18 -15.83 15.68
CA ALA A 262 2.44 -16.56 15.58
C ALA A 262 3.29 -16.09 14.39
N THR A 263 2.68 -15.86 13.24
CA THR A 263 3.37 -15.33 12.05
C THR A 263 3.96 -13.94 12.29
N LEU A 264 3.24 -13.05 12.98
CA LEU A 264 3.79 -11.74 13.33
C LEU A 264 4.95 -11.88 14.33
N GLU A 265 4.82 -12.73 15.35
CA GLU A 265 5.87 -12.94 16.35
C GLU A 265 7.14 -13.56 15.74
N ASP A 266 7.00 -14.48 14.78
CA ASP A 266 8.11 -15.03 14.00
C ASP A 266 8.79 -13.95 13.14
N HIS A 267 8.02 -13.09 12.47
CA HIS A 267 8.58 -11.95 11.72
C HIS A 267 9.36 -11.00 12.64
N ARG A 268 8.82 -10.68 13.82
CA ARG A 268 9.52 -9.86 14.83
C ARG A 268 10.81 -10.51 15.31
N ALA A 269 10.80 -11.82 15.56
CA ALA A 269 11.98 -12.58 15.94
C ALA A 269 13.04 -12.57 14.82
N LEU A 270 12.63 -12.70 13.56
CA LEU A 270 13.50 -12.57 12.39
C LEU A 270 14.09 -11.16 12.26
N THR A 271 13.28 -10.11 12.36
CA THR A 271 13.75 -8.71 12.31
C THR A 271 14.77 -8.44 13.41
N ALA A 272 14.51 -8.90 14.63
CA ALA A 272 15.43 -8.75 15.75
C ALA A 272 16.73 -9.54 15.53
N THR A 273 16.65 -10.73 14.90
CA THR A 273 17.81 -11.54 14.55
C THR A 273 18.66 -10.86 13.49
N ALA A 274 18.04 -10.32 12.44
CA ALA A 274 18.74 -9.56 11.40
C ALA A 274 19.50 -8.37 12.00
N ALA A 275 18.84 -7.59 12.87
CA ALA A 275 19.46 -6.46 13.55
C ALA A 275 20.65 -6.88 14.44
N ARG A 276 20.51 -7.95 15.25
CA ARG A 276 21.59 -8.43 16.13
C ARG A 276 22.80 -8.95 15.37
N ASN A 277 22.59 -9.58 14.22
CA ASN A 277 23.66 -10.17 13.42
C ASN A 277 24.27 -9.18 12.40
N GLY A 278 23.77 -7.93 12.34
CA GLY A 278 24.22 -6.95 11.35
C GLY A 278 23.82 -7.31 9.92
N TRP A 279 22.68 -8.00 9.76
CA TRP A 279 22.11 -8.32 8.46
C TRP A 279 21.17 -7.21 8.01
N VAL A 280 21.09 -6.99 6.70
CA VAL A 280 20.11 -6.11 6.07
C VAL A 280 18.75 -6.81 5.99
N SER A 281 18.75 -8.06 5.52
CA SER A 281 17.52 -8.82 5.27
C SER A 281 17.76 -10.32 5.41
N PHE A 282 16.72 -11.04 5.83
CA PHE A 282 16.64 -12.49 5.83
C PHE A 282 15.41 -12.91 5.02
N LEU A 283 15.59 -13.83 4.07
CA LEU A 283 14.52 -14.38 3.24
C LEU A 283 14.49 -15.90 3.39
N ALA A 284 13.47 -16.44 4.05
CA ALA A 284 13.35 -17.88 4.27
C ALA A 284 13.27 -18.69 2.96
N ASP A 285 13.86 -19.88 2.97
CA ASP A 285 13.66 -20.87 1.91
C ASP A 285 12.17 -21.20 1.77
N GLY A 286 11.71 -21.40 0.54
CA GLY A 286 10.30 -21.64 0.23
C GLY A 286 9.45 -20.37 0.07
N SER A 287 10.00 -19.18 0.36
CA SER A 287 9.28 -17.91 0.17
C SER A 287 8.88 -17.71 -1.30
N VAL A 288 7.63 -17.28 -1.54
CA VAL A 288 7.10 -16.94 -2.86
C VAL A 288 7.10 -15.43 -3.03
N LEU A 289 8.17 -14.92 -3.63
CA LEU A 289 8.37 -13.49 -3.85
C LEU A 289 7.47 -12.86 -4.94
N PRO A 290 7.23 -13.51 -6.11
CA PRO A 290 6.43 -12.89 -7.16
C PRO A 290 4.97 -12.72 -6.75
N ARG A 291 4.36 -11.62 -7.21
CA ARG A 291 2.94 -11.31 -6.96
C ARG A 291 2.10 -11.70 -8.16
N ARG A 292 0.80 -11.95 -7.93
CA ARG A 292 -0.16 -12.40 -8.94
C ARG A 292 -0.21 -11.51 -10.17
N SER A 293 -0.14 -10.18 -9.98
CA SER A 293 -0.06 -9.21 -11.09
C SER A 293 0.40 -7.83 -10.60
N GLY A 294 0.67 -6.90 -11.52
CA GLY A 294 1.08 -5.52 -11.18
C GLY A 294 0.02 -4.68 -10.44
N VAL A 295 -1.22 -5.16 -10.31
CA VAL A 295 -2.32 -4.49 -9.58
C VAL A 295 -2.82 -5.30 -8.38
N SER A 296 -2.23 -6.46 -8.13
CA SER A 296 -2.63 -7.39 -7.08
C SER A 296 -1.42 -7.80 -6.27
N ASP A 297 -1.39 -7.43 -5.01
CA ASP A 297 -0.30 -7.80 -4.11
C ASP A 297 -0.45 -9.21 -3.52
N GLU A 298 -1.42 -10.04 -3.93
CA GLU A 298 -1.45 -11.47 -3.56
C GLU A 298 -0.28 -12.27 -4.19
N PRO A 299 0.17 -13.40 -3.61
CA PRO A 299 1.26 -14.20 -4.18
C PRO A 299 0.89 -14.80 -5.54
N LEU A 300 1.90 -15.01 -6.38
CA LEU A 300 1.74 -15.73 -7.65
C LEU A 300 1.58 -17.23 -7.39
N ASP A 301 0.46 -17.79 -7.82
CA ASP A 301 0.24 -19.23 -7.81
C ASP A 301 1.25 -19.94 -8.72
N GLY A 302 1.88 -21.00 -8.22
CA GLY A 302 2.96 -21.72 -8.91
C GLY A 302 4.25 -20.91 -9.11
N GLY A 303 4.47 -19.83 -8.36
CA GLY A 303 5.73 -19.08 -8.36
C GLY A 303 6.92 -19.96 -7.92
N VAL A 304 8.10 -19.72 -8.49
CA VAL A 304 9.33 -20.44 -8.10
C VAL A 304 9.70 -20.04 -6.67
N PRO A 305 9.71 -20.97 -5.70
CA PRO A 305 10.09 -20.65 -4.33
C PRO A 305 11.57 -20.26 -4.26
N LEU A 306 11.88 -19.32 -3.37
CA LEU A 306 13.27 -18.92 -3.12
C LEU A 306 14.03 -20.08 -2.46
N GLU A 307 15.27 -20.27 -2.89
CA GLU A 307 16.22 -21.21 -2.28
C GLU A 307 17.54 -20.50 -2.06
N ALA A 308 18.06 -20.55 -0.83
CA ALA A 308 19.28 -19.89 -0.44
C ALA A 308 20.52 -20.60 -1.00
N PRO A 309 21.42 -19.86 -1.70
CA PRO A 309 22.76 -20.35 -2.00
C PRO A 309 23.52 -20.67 -0.72
N GLU A 310 24.32 -21.75 -0.72
CA GLU A 310 25.10 -22.17 0.46
C GLU A 310 25.99 -21.06 1.03
N SER A 311 26.58 -20.21 0.19
CA SER A 311 27.42 -19.08 0.64
C SER A 311 26.64 -17.94 1.31
N MET A 312 25.32 -17.93 1.19
CA MET A 312 24.41 -16.92 1.75
C MET A 312 23.43 -17.52 2.76
N ALA A 313 23.47 -18.84 2.97
CA ALA A 313 22.50 -19.53 3.80
C ALA A 313 22.81 -19.32 5.29
N ALA A 314 21.78 -19.01 6.07
CA ALA A 314 21.83 -19.09 7.52
C ALA A 314 20.58 -19.78 8.06
N THR A 315 20.68 -20.28 9.28
CA THR A 315 19.58 -20.90 10.00
C THR A 315 19.24 -20.08 11.24
N VAL A 316 17.95 -19.84 11.44
CA VAL A 316 17.40 -19.07 12.58
C VAL A 316 16.38 -19.93 13.31
N GLU A 317 16.42 -19.91 14.64
CA GLU A 317 15.37 -20.48 15.49
C GLU A 317 14.29 -19.46 15.75
N LEU A 318 13.06 -19.77 15.34
CA LEU A 318 11.87 -18.93 15.52
C LEU A 318 10.93 -19.52 16.57
N PRO A 319 10.20 -18.67 17.32
CA PRO A 319 9.36 -19.13 18.42
C PRO A 319 8.24 -20.09 17.97
N HIS A 320 7.72 -19.96 16.75
CA HIS A 320 6.61 -20.78 16.27
C HIS A 320 6.95 -21.62 15.05
N ALA A 321 7.58 -21.04 14.03
CA ALA A 321 8.01 -21.78 12.83
C ALA A 321 9.21 -22.72 13.08
N GLY A 322 9.86 -22.63 14.25
CA GLY A 322 11.03 -23.45 14.61
C GLY A 322 12.27 -23.08 13.80
N THR A 323 13.07 -24.09 13.44
CA THR A 323 14.31 -23.92 12.68
C THR A 323 14.03 -23.58 11.21
N VAL A 324 14.40 -22.38 10.79
CA VAL A 324 14.20 -21.89 9.40
C VAL A 324 15.54 -21.57 8.76
N ARG A 325 15.81 -22.16 7.58
CA ARG A 325 16.94 -21.80 6.70
C ARG A 325 16.50 -20.73 5.71
N GLY A 326 17.41 -19.83 5.35
CA GLY A 326 17.11 -18.78 4.36
C GLY A 326 18.34 -18.02 3.91
N THR A 327 18.12 -17.13 2.94
CA THR A 327 19.14 -16.24 2.37
C THR A 327 19.35 -15.05 3.29
N VAL A 328 20.60 -14.77 3.62
CA VAL A 328 21.02 -13.56 4.33
C VAL A 328 21.58 -12.55 3.33
N VAL A 329 21.07 -11.32 3.38
CA VAL A 329 21.72 -10.15 2.78
C VAL A 329 22.47 -9.42 3.90
N GLU A 330 23.79 -9.43 3.83
CA GLU A 330 24.67 -8.86 4.86
C GLU A 330 24.77 -7.33 4.73
N ALA A 331 25.17 -6.65 5.81
CA ALA A 331 25.54 -5.23 5.73
C ALA A 331 26.70 -5.01 4.76
N GLY A 332 26.54 -4.04 3.87
CA GLY A 332 27.49 -3.76 2.80
C GLY A 332 26.84 -3.19 1.55
N VAL A 333 27.60 -3.18 0.46
CA VAL A 333 27.13 -2.87 -0.89
C VAL A 333 26.77 -4.17 -1.59
N ASN A 334 25.47 -4.48 -1.67
CA ASN A 334 24.94 -5.68 -2.31
C ASN A 334 24.34 -5.31 -3.67
N VAL A 335 24.79 -5.97 -4.74
CA VAL A 335 24.33 -5.70 -6.10
C VAL A 335 23.58 -6.92 -6.65
N ILE A 336 22.31 -6.74 -7.00
CA ILE A 336 21.45 -7.75 -7.62
C ILE A 336 21.53 -7.59 -9.14
N VAL A 337 22.11 -8.59 -9.82
CA VAL A 337 22.34 -8.63 -11.27
C VAL A 337 21.56 -9.76 -11.94
N GLY A 338 21.57 -9.78 -13.28
CA GLY A 338 20.90 -10.80 -14.08
C GLY A 338 20.14 -10.25 -15.29
N GLY A 339 19.67 -11.14 -16.15
CA GLY A 339 18.91 -10.80 -17.36
C GLY A 339 17.59 -10.07 -17.07
N GLY A 340 17.05 -9.38 -18.07
CA GLY A 340 15.69 -8.82 -18.00
C GLY A 340 14.67 -9.95 -17.81
N TYR A 341 13.71 -9.76 -16.89
CA TYR A 341 12.70 -10.77 -16.49
C TYR A 341 13.19 -11.98 -15.67
N HIS A 342 14.41 -11.98 -15.12
CA HIS A 342 14.89 -13.10 -14.28
C HIS A 342 14.56 -12.96 -12.78
N GLY A 343 13.85 -11.90 -12.35
CA GLY A 343 13.36 -11.74 -10.97
C GLY A 343 14.12 -10.73 -10.09
N LYS A 344 15.01 -9.90 -10.64
CA LYS A 344 15.78 -8.89 -9.87
C LYS A 344 14.90 -7.94 -9.05
N SER A 345 14.01 -7.20 -9.73
CA SER A 345 13.11 -6.26 -9.05
C SER A 345 12.11 -6.97 -8.14
N THR A 346 11.78 -8.23 -8.40
CA THR A 346 10.95 -9.06 -7.52
C THR A 346 11.66 -9.32 -6.19
N LEU A 347 12.94 -9.72 -6.23
CA LEU A 347 13.76 -9.89 -5.03
C LEU A 347 13.90 -8.58 -4.25
N LEU A 348 14.25 -7.48 -4.92
CA LEU A 348 14.36 -6.16 -4.28
C LEU A 348 13.03 -5.70 -3.67
N SER A 349 11.90 -5.96 -4.34
CA SER A 349 10.58 -5.60 -3.82
C SER A 349 10.19 -6.43 -2.59
N ALA A 350 10.62 -7.69 -2.52
CA ALA A 350 10.44 -8.50 -1.31
C ALA A 350 11.29 -7.97 -0.15
N ILE A 351 12.55 -7.58 -0.40
CA ILE A 351 13.40 -6.93 0.60
C ILE A 351 12.79 -5.59 1.05
N GLU A 352 12.29 -4.77 0.12
CA GLU A 352 11.60 -3.51 0.41
C GLU A 352 10.39 -3.72 1.31
N ARG A 353 9.57 -4.73 1.03
CA ARG A 353 8.36 -5.01 1.81
C ARG A 353 8.63 -5.76 3.11
N GLY A 354 9.78 -6.43 3.22
CA GLY A 354 10.19 -7.18 4.41
C GLY A 354 10.33 -6.35 5.69
N VAL A 355 10.29 -5.01 5.59
CA VAL A 355 10.18 -4.12 6.77
C VAL A 355 8.85 -4.29 7.50
N TYR A 356 7.83 -4.84 6.84
CA TYR A 356 6.52 -5.12 7.41
C TYR A 356 6.28 -6.62 7.57
N PRO A 357 5.62 -7.06 8.65
CA PRO A 357 5.07 -8.41 8.73
C PRO A 357 3.94 -8.58 7.71
N HIS A 358 3.84 -9.77 7.12
CA HIS A 358 2.80 -10.14 6.18
C HIS A 358 1.89 -11.22 6.76
N VAL A 359 0.67 -11.32 6.24
CA VAL A 359 -0.29 -12.36 6.66
C VAL A 359 0.19 -13.77 6.36
N PRO A 360 -0.30 -14.78 7.11
CA PRO A 360 -0.11 -16.18 6.76
C PRO A 360 -0.50 -16.47 5.31
N GLY A 361 0.36 -17.20 4.57
CA GLY A 361 0.12 -17.56 3.18
C GLY A 361 0.41 -16.44 2.17
N ASP A 362 1.00 -15.32 2.59
CA ASP A 362 1.44 -14.25 1.68
C ASP A 362 2.60 -14.66 0.76
N GLY A 363 3.38 -15.66 1.17
CA GLY A 363 4.64 -16.07 0.55
C GLY A 363 5.85 -15.25 1.01
N ARG A 364 5.65 -14.14 1.74
CA ARG A 364 6.72 -13.25 2.26
C ARG A 364 6.65 -13.08 3.77
N GLU A 365 5.85 -13.88 4.47
CA GLU A 365 5.66 -13.79 5.92
C GLU A 365 6.95 -14.02 6.72
N LEU A 366 7.88 -14.81 6.19
CA LEU A 366 9.22 -15.06 6.75
C LEU A 366 10.33 -14.34 5.96
N VAL A 367 9.98 -13.21 5.33
CA VAL A 367 10.93 -12.24 4.76
C VAL A 367 10.98 -11.03 5.68
N ALA A 368 12.14 -10.79 6.29
CA ALA A 368 12.33 -9.71 7.25
C ALA A 368 13.53 -8.84 6.85
N THR A 369 13.30 -7.55 6.77
CA THR A 369 14.32 -6.52 6.52
C THR A 369 14.37 -5.59 7.73
N VAL A 370 15.54 -5.00 8.01
CA VAL A 370 15.66 -4.00 9.07
C VAL A 370 14.64 -2.86 8.88
N PRO A 371 13.96 -2.40 9.95
CA PRO A 371 12.74 -1.60 9.83
C PRO A 371 12.97 -0.17 9.32
N ASP A 372 14.22 0.27 9.27
CA ASP A 372 14.67 1.59 8.82
C ASP A 372 15.20 1.57 7.38
N ALA A 373 15.07 0.45 6.65
CA ALA A 373 15.43 0.39 5.24
C ALA A 373 14.50 1.28 4.39
N VAL A 374 15.10 2.11 3.53
CA VAL A 374 14.38 3.05 2.68
C VAL A 374 14.70 2.82 1.22
N LYS A 375 13.65 2.63 0.41
CA LYS A 375 13.79 2.65 -1.05
C LYS A 375 13.85 4.07 -1.57
N VAL A 376 14.90 4.36 -2.32
CA VAL A 376 15.11 5.68 -2.94
C VAL A 376 15.06 5.56 -4.45
N ARG A 377 14.33 6.49 -5.08
CA ARG A 377 14.15 6.55 -6.53
C ARG A 377 14.15 8.00 -7.02
N ALA A 378 14.23 8.20 -8.34
CA ALA A 378 14.02 9.51 -8.93
C ALA A 378 12.55 9.96 -8.79
N ALA A 379 12.35 11.22 -8.41
CA ALA A 379 11.05 11.85 -8.21
C ALA A 379 11.03 13.23 -8.88
N ASP A 380 11.14 13.23 -10.22
CA ASP A 380 11.18 14.45 -11.02
C ASP A 380 9.99 15.37 -10.71
N GLY A 381 10.29 16.66 -10.53
CA GLY A 381 9.32 17.69 -10.20
C GLY A 381 8.98 17.85 -8.71
N ARG A 382 9.49 17.00 -7.80
CA ARG A 382 9.23 17.20 -6.35
C ARG A 382 9.87 18.48 -5.83
N ALA A 383 9.30 19.01 -4.74
CA ALA A 383 9.95 20.05 -3.95
C ALA A 383 11.06 19.45 -3.05
N VAL A 384 12.09 20.24 -2.80
CA VAL A 384 13.18 19.98 -1.85
C VAL A 384 13.40 21.27 -1.06
N THR A 385 13.58 21.18 0.27
CA THR A 385 13.72 22.36 1.13
C THR A 385 14.85 22.14 2.13
N GLY A 386 15.91 22.96 2.01
CA GLY A 386 17.01 23.00 2.99
C GLY A 386 17.89 21.75 3.05
N VAL A 387 18.06 21.02 1.95
CA VAL A 387 18.87 19.78 1.93
C VAL A 387 20.30 20.05 1.46
N ASP A 388 21.30 19.54 2.18
CA ASP A 388 22.72 19.64 1.80
C ASP A 388 23.08 18.62 0.71
N LEU A 389 23.00 19.03 -0.55
CA LEU A 389 23.34 18.22 -1.72
C LEU A 389 24.83 18.18 -2.04
N THR A 390 25.70 18.87 -1.29
CA THR A 390 27.15 18.93 -1.59
C THR A 390 27.84 17.57 -1.73
N PRO A 391 27.40 16.46 -1.08
CA PRO A 391 28.00 15.14 -1.33
C PRO A 391 27.85 14.64 -2.77
N PHE A 392 26.77 15.02 -3.45
CA PHE A 392 26.43 14.56 -4.81
C PHE A 392 26.47 15.68 -5.85
N ILE A 393 26.30 16.94 -5.47
CA ILE A 393 26.17 18.08 -6.38
C ILE A 393 27.02 19.23 -5.86
N SER A 394 28.16 19.42 -6.52
CA SER A 394 29.18 20.39 -6.08
C SER A 394 28.79 21.84 -6.39
N HIS A 395 28.17 22.08 -7.54
CA HIS A 395 27.73 23.40 -7.97
C HIS A 395 26.50 23.28 -8.88
N LEU A 396 25.72 24.34 -9.01
CA LEU A 396 24.60 24.39 -9.94
C LEU A 396 24.72 25.59 -10.88
N PRO A 397 24.13 25.51 -12.08
CA PRO A 397 24.00 26.66 -12.96
C PRO A 397 23.37 27.85 -12.21
N ALA A 398 23.85 29.06 -12.50
CA ALA A 398 23.46 30.31 -11.83
C ALA A 398 23.87 30.44 -10.35
N GLY A 399 24.82 29.62 -9.86
CA GLY A 399 25.44 29.82 -8.54
C GLY A 399 24.49 29.53 -7.37
N ARG A 400 23.52 28.64 -7.56
CA ARG A 400 22.60 28.22 -6.49
C ARG A 400 23.38 27.44 -5.43
N ASP A 401 23.12 27.76 -4.18
CA ASP A 401 23.70 27.06 -3.03
C ASP A 401 23.22 25.61 -2.97
N THR A 402 24.17 24.67 -2.89
CA THR A 402 23.93 23.25 -2.75
C THR A 402 24.01 22.77 -1.30
N ALA A 403 24.54 23.57 -0.37
CA ALA A 403 24.62 23.23 1.04
C ALA A 403 23.28 23.41 1.78
N SER A 404 22.39 24.23 1.25
CA SER A 404 21.02 24.40 1.73
C SER A 404 20.04 24.46 0.55
N PHE A 405 20.08 23.43 -0.29
CA PHE A 405 19.35 23.41 -1.56
C PHE A 405 17.83 23.45 -1.34
N THR A 406 17.18 24.38 -2.02
CA THR A 406 15.72 24.52 -2.02
C THR A 406 15.19 24.73 -3.44
N THR A 407 14.18 23.96 -3.83
CA THR A 407 13.49 24.07 -5.14
C THR A 407 12.05 23.59 -5.04
N ARG A 408 11.18 24.08 -5.93
CA ARG A 408 9.81 23.56 -6.12
C ARG A 408 9.69 22.60 -7.30
N ASN A 409 10.78 22.37 -8.03
CA ASN A 409 10.84 21.56 -9.24
C ASN A 409 12.26 20.98 -9.36
N ALA A 410 12.53 19.88 -8.65
CA ALA A 410 13.81 19.17 -8.72
C ALA A 410 13.89 18.32 -10.00
N SER A 411 15.06 18.24 -10.62
CA SER A 411 15.33 17.25 -11.67
C SER A 411 15.42 15.83 -11.08
N GLY A 412 15.33 14.80 -11.92
CA GLY A 412 15.55 13.40 -11.53
C GLY A 412 16.77 13.19 -10.60
N SER A 413 17.98 13.60 -10.99
CA SER A 413 19.19 13.43 -10.16
C SER A 413 19.17 14.22 -8.86
N THR A 414 18.73 15.49 -8.89
CA THR A 414 18.65 16.33 -7.67
C THR A 414 17.61 15.80 -6.70
N SER A 415 16.47 15.30 -7.19
CA SER A 415 15.41 14.71 -6.37
C SER A 415 15.85 13.41 -5.69
N GLN A 416 16.61 12.57 -6.41
CA GLN A 416 17.10 11.31 -5.86
C GLN A 416 18.26 11.55 -4.89
N ALA A 417 19.20 12.44 -5.20
CA ALA A 417 20.25 12.85 -4.26
C ALA A 417 19.66 13.41 -2.96
N ALA A 418 18.65 14.28 -3.07
CA ALA A 418 17.91 14.78 -1.90
C ALA A 418 17.26 13.63 -1.11
N SER A 419 16.62 12.69 -1.79
CA SER A 419 15.96 11.55 -1.13
C SER A 419 16.96 10.63 -0.40
N ILE A 420 18.18 10.45 -0.94
CA ILE A 420 19.25 9.71 -0.25
C ILE A 420 19.65 10.44 1.04
N ILE A 421 19.87 11.74 0.97
CA ILE A 421 20.29 12.55 2.12
C ILE A 421 19.18 12.61 3.17
N GLU A 422 17.94 12.84 2.76
CA GLU A 422 16.75 12.83 3.62
C GLU A 422 16.59 11.47 4.33
N ALA A 423 16.80 10.34 3.61
CA ALA A 423 16.73 9.01 4.21
C ALA A 423 17.82 8.78 5.27
N VAL A 424 19.07 9.20 4.98
CA VAL A 424 20.18 9.10 5.92
C VAL A 424 19.97 10.03 7.12
N GLU A 425 19.45 11.24 6.91
CA GLU A 425 19.10 12.19 7.98
C GLU A 425 17.98 11.63 8.87
N ALA A 426 16.99 10.94 8.27
CA ALA A 426 15.92 10.25 8.99
C ALA A 426 16.39 8.99 9.76
N GLY A 427 17.67 8.63 9.66
CA GLY A 427 18.28 7.53 10.42
C GLY A 427 18.31 6.18 9.69
N SER A 428 18.10 6.15 8.38
CA SER A 428 18.16 4.90 7.61
C SER A 428 19.58 4.33 7.57
N THR A 429 19.72 3.06 7.94
CA THR A 429 20.95 2.26 7.82
C THR A 429 21.02 1.46 6.52
N VAL A 430 19.94 1.42 5.71
CA VAL A 430 19.89 0.67 4.46
C VAL A 430 19.16 1.45 3.37
N LEU A 431 19.83 1.66 2.24
CA LEU A 431 19.23 2.21 1.04
C LEU A 431 18.93 1.10 0.02
N LEU A 432 17.70 1.09 -0.49
CA LEU A 432 17.27 0.17 -1.56
C LEU A 432 17.14 0.95 -2.86
N LEU A 433 17.78 0.50 -3.93
CA LEU A 433 17.77 1.19 -5.23
C LEU A 433 17.48 0.22 -6.37
N ASP A 434 16.74 0.70 -7.37
CA ASP A 434 16.53 -0.02 -8.63
C ASP A 434 16.98 0.89 -9.78
N GLU A 435 17.88 0.39 -10.63
CA GLU A 435 18.39 1.11 -11.82
C GLU A 435 17.23 1.60 -12.69
N ASP A 436 16.17 0.80 -12.86
CA ASP A 436 15.03 1.12 -13.73
C ASP A 436 14.20 2.32 -13.24
N THR A 437 14.31 2.69 -11.97
CA THR A 437 13.58 3.82 -11.37
C THR A 437 14.48 4.94 -10.87
N SER A 438 15.77 4.86 -11.19
CA SER A 438 16.78 5.81 -10.77
C SER A 438 17.20 6.76 -11.91
N ALA A 439 17.77 7.90 -11.54
CA ALA A 439 18.38 8.82 -12.49
C ALA A 439 19.76 8.29 -12.88
N THR A 440 19.93 7.88 -14.14
CA THR A 440 21.19 7.29 -14.66
C THR A 440 22.41 8.17 -14.38
N ASN A 441 22.28 9.48 -14.55
CA ASN A 441 23.34 10.46 -14.31
C ASN A 441 23.72 10.62 -12.83
N LEU A 442 22.86 10.20 -11.90
CA LEU A 442 23.23 10.09 -10.49
C LEU A 442 23.87 8.73 -10.19
N LEU A 443 23.45 7.64 -10.84
CA LEU A 443 23.97 6.30 -10.54
C LEU A 443 25.40 6.11 -11.02
N ILE A 444 25.67 6.43 -12.28
CA ILE A 444 26.93 6.11 -12.95
C ILE A 444 27.48 7.29 -13.72
N ARG A 445 28.76 7.17 -14.09
CA ARG A 445 29.36 8.04 -15.10
C ARG A 445 30.44 7.27 -15.84
N ASP A 446 30.15 6.92 -17.09
CA ASP A 446 31.06 6.17 -17.94
C ASP A 446 32.36 6.93 -18.25
N SER A 447 33.43 6.18 -18.55
CA SER A 447 34.76 6.72 -18.83
C SER A 447 34.79 7.67 -20.02
N ARG A 448 34.00 7.41 -21.08
CA ARG A 448 33.93 8.30 -22.26
C ARG A 448 33.33 9.66 -21.91
N MET A 449 32.27 9.69 -21.11
CA MET A 449 31.69 10.94 -20.64
C MET A 449 32.59 11.69 -19.65
N ARG A 450 33.43 10.97 -18.88
CA ARG A 450 34.49 11.58 -18.05
C ARG A 450 35.59 12.24 -18.90
N GLU A 451 35.95 11.65 -20.04
CA GLU A 451 36.92 12.23 -20.99
C GLU A 451 36.35 13.41 -21.78
N LEU A 452 35.09 13.30 -22.23
CA LEU A 452 34.45 14.31 -23.07
C LEU A 452 34.07 15.59 -22.29
N VAL A 453 33.56 15.43 -21.08
CA VAL A 453 33.13 16.53 -20.22
C VAL A 453 34.07 16.60 -19.03
N ALA A 454 34.92 17.64 -19.01
CA ALA A 454 35.87 17.85 -17.92
C ALA A 454 35.17 17.83 -16.55
N ALA A 455 35.84 17.26 -15.54
CA ALA A 455 35.27 17.02 -14.22
C ALA A 455 34.79 18.31 -13.52
N ASP A 456 35.42 19.45 -13.80
CA ASP A 456 35.04 20.77 -13.30
C ASP A 456 33.74 21.32 -13.92
N ARG A 457 33.29 20.74 -15.04
CA ARG A 457 32.06 21.13 -15.76
C ARG A 457 30.88 20.19 -15.51
N GLU A 458 31.11 19.03 -14.90
CA GLU A 458 30.05 18.11 -14.48
C GLU A 458 29.82 18.26 -12.98
N PRO A 459 28.71 18.89 -12.56
CA PRO A 459 28.49 19.16 -11.15
C PRO A 459 28.18 17.92 -10.31
N ILE A 460 27.72 16.83 -10.95
CA ILE A 460 27.25 15.63 -10.27
C ILE A 460 28.41 14.68 -9.99
N THR A 461 28.59 14.33 -8.71
CA THR A 461 29.37 13.17 -8.28
C THR A 461 28.42 11.96 -8.24
N PRO A 462 28.66 10.93 -9.07
CA PRO A 462 27.77 9.77 -9.13
C PRO A 462 27.83 8.96 -7.82
N LEU A 463 26.76 8.21 -7.55
CA LEU A 463 26.61 7.40 -6.35
C LEU A 463 27.67 6.30 -6.27
N VAL A 464 28.12 5.73 -7.39
CA VAL A 464 29.21 4.75 -7.41
C VAL A 464 30.49 5.28 -6.73
N ASP A 465 30.78 6.58 -6.85
CA ASP A 465 31.96 7.21 -6.22
C ASP A 465 31.73 7.49 -4.71
N ARG A 466 30.50 7.36 -4.21
CA ARG A 466 30.11 7.67 -2.81
C ARG A 466 29.64 6.46 -2.01
N ILE A 467 29.19 5.39 -2.67
CA ILE A 467 28.51 4.26 -2.05
C ILE A 467 29.38 3.54 -1.01
N THR A 468 30.67 3.32 -1.30
CA THR A 468 31.61 2.74 -0.33
C THR A 468 31.81 3.65 0.88
N ALA A 469 31.86 4.97 0.68
CA ALA A 469 32.00 5.92 1.79
C ALA A 469 30.73 6.00 2.64
N LEU A 470 29.54 5.89 2.03
CA LEU A 470 28.27 5.77 2.76
C LEU A 470 28.30 4.57 3.71
N PHE A 471 28.71 3.40 3.22
CA PHE A 471 28.81 2.22 4.09
C PHE A 471 29.93 2.36 5.12
N ARG A 472 31.19 2.54 4.68
CA ARG A 472 32.37 2.47 5.57
C ARG A 472 32.47 3.62 6.57
N ARG A 473 31.90 4.80 6.28
CA ARG A 473 31.98 5.99 7.18
C ARG A 473 30.68 6.30 7.90
N ARG A 474 29.52 5.91 7.35
CA ARG A 474 28.20 6.21 7.94
C ARG A 474 27.44 4.95 8.38
N GLY A 475 27.94 3.76 8.06
CA GLY A 475 27.26 2.50 8.40
C GLY A 475 26.01 2.24 7.56
N VAL A 476 25.83 2.97 6.44
CA VAL A 476 24.65 2.85 5.60
C VAL A 476 24.90 1.87 4.47
N SER A 477 24.28 0.69 4.57
CA SER A 477 24.34 -0.36 3.56
C SER A 477 23.48 -0.01 2.34
N THR A 478 23.77 -0.66 1.21
CA THR A 478 22.99 -0.51 -0.02
C THR A 478 22.63 -1.87 -0.58
N VAL A 479 21.37 -2.05 -0.99
CA VAL A 479 20.96 -3.16 -1.87
C VAL A 479 20.44 -2.55 -3.17
N MET A 480 21.08 -2.87 -4.29
CA MET A 480 20.80 -2.23 -5.57
C MET A 480 20.56 -3.27 -6.66
N VAL A 481 19.48 -3.11 -7.43
CA VAL A 481 19.30 -3.83 -8.69
C VAL A 481 20.03 -3.11 -9.81
N MET A 482 20.88 -3.85 -10.52
CA MET A 482 21.63 -3.39 -11.70
C MET A 482 21.42 -4.37 -12.86
N GLY A 483 21.38 -3.84 -14.08
CA GLY A 483 21.29 -4.62 -15.32
C GLY A 483 21.98 -3.97 -16.52
N GLY A 484 22.28 -2.67 -16.47
CA GLY A 484 22.86 -1.91 -17.58
C GLY A 484 24.32 -1.52 -17.43
N SER A 485 24.89 -1.55 -16.22
CA SER A 485 26.28 -1.15 -15.94
C SER A 485 27.00 -2.09 -14.99
N GLY A 486 28.29 -2.32 -15.28
CA GLY A 486 29.22 -3.09 -14.44
C GLY A 486 29.98 -2.24 -13.41
N ASP A 487 29.85 -0.91 -13.43
CA ASP A 487 30.67 0.00 -12.58
C ASP A 487 30.53 -0.29 -11.07
N TYR A 488 29.39 -0.85 -10.65
CA TYR A 488 29.14 -1.19 -9.24
C TYR A 488 29.77 -2.52 -8.81
N LEU A 489 30.21 -3.38 -9.73
CA LEU A 489 30.84 -4.66 -9.40
C LEU A 489 32.16 -4.44 -8.66
N ASP A 490 32.94 -3.42 -9.06
CA ASP A 490 34.22 -3.06 -8.44
C ASP A 490 34.11 -2.62 -6.97
N VAL A 491 32.92 -2.19 -6.53
CA VAL A 491 32.68 -1.65 -5.18
C VAL A 491 31.69 -2.49 -4.36
N ALA A 492 31.18 -3.59 -4.93
CA ALA A 492 30.24 -4.48 -4.26
C ALA A 492 30.95 -5.36 -3.23
N ASP A 493 30.36 -5.50 -2.05
CA ASP A 493 30.74 -6.51 -1.07
C ASP A 493 30.17 -7.89 -1.46
N ARG A 494 28.99 -7.91 -2.11
CA ARG A 494 28.32 -9.12 -2.61
C ARG A 494 27.62 -8.85 -3.94
N VAL A 495 27.69 -9.83 -4.85
CA VAL A 495 26.99 -9.80 -6.14
C VAL A 495 26.02 -10.99 -6.23
N LEU A 496 24.73 -10.68 -6.28
CA LEU A 496 23.61 -11.63 -6.29
C LEU A 496 23.08 -11.75 -7.72
N LEU A 497 23.28 -12.89 -8.37
CA LEU A 497 22.71 -13.16 -9.69
C LEU A 497 21.33 -13.80 -9.57
N MET A 498 20.33 -13.15 -10.17
CA MET A 498 19.03 -13.77 -10.45
C MET A 498 19.06 -14.38 -11.85
N ASP A 499 18.90 -15.70 -11.94
CA ASP A 499 18.83 -16.43 -13.20
C ASP A 499 17.68 -17.44 -13.20
N ALA A 500 16.73 -17.28 -14.14
CA ALA A 500 15.49 -18.06 -14.20
C ALA A 500 14.79 -18.15 -12.82
N TYR A 501 14.75 -17.03 -12.09
CA TYR A 501 14.18 -16.88 -10.75
C TYR A 501 14.93 -17.57 -9.61
N HIS A 502 16.07 -18.21 -9.90
CA HIS A 502 16.97 -18.75 -8.89
C HIS A 502 18.02 -17.72 -8.49
N LEU A 503 18.24 -17.60 -7.19
CA LEU A 503 19.29 -16.75 -6.63
C LEU A 503 20.62 -17.50 -6.62
N ARG A 504 21.70 -16.81 -6.97
CA ARG A 504 23.09 -17.30 -6.85
C ARG A 504 23.99 -16.20 -6.33
N ASP A 505 24.99 -16.59 -5.57
CA ASP A 505 26.12 -15.72 -5.25
C ASP A 505 27.18 -15.86 -6.34
N VAL A 506 27.50 -14.75 -7.00
CA VAL A 506 28.51 -14.67 -8.05
C VAL A 506 29.62 -13.67 -7.70
N THR A 507 29.79 -13.36 -6.41
CA THR A 507 30.76 -12.36 -5.95
C THR A 507 32.19 -12.67 -6.41
N GLU A 508 32.62 -13.93 -6.36
CA GLU A 508 33.97 -14.34 -6.84
C GLU A 508 34.13 -14.33 -8.37
N GLN A 509 33.02 -14.37 -9.11
CA GLN A 509 33.03 -14.36 -10.58
C GLN A 509 32.99 -12.95 -11.16
N ALA A 510 32.35 -12.03 -10.45
CA ALA A 510 32.29 -10.60 -10.74
C ALA A 510 33.66 -9.96 -10.47
#